data_AF-A0A3N4PZ11-F1
#
_entry.id   AF-A0A3N4PZ11-F1
#
_cell.length_a   1.000
_cell.length_b   1.000
_cell.length_c   1.000
_cell.angle_alpha   90.00
_cell.angle_beta   90.00
_cell.angle_gamma   90.00
#
_symmetry.space_group_name_H-M   'P 1'
#
loop_
_entity.id
_entity.type
_entity.pdbx_description
1 polymer ?
#
loop_
_entity_poly.entity_id
_entity_poly.type
_entity_poly.pdbx_seq_one_letter_code
_entity_poly.pdbx_strand_id
1 'polypeptide(L)'
;MTTFNLINPAQSDIPFSAMVFPDGQPHVKIDAAGAAQTGRKAPLRILTRLNNANDLLLALFVKNTLDYMEFEHIELHVSYLMAARMDRVMLDGEPFSLKVVAAILNGGGFKKIKIFDPHSEVSTALIDRSYAVTNHAFVQDVLDDYFSKHGKTPFCLVSPDAGALKKIHKVAQALQIENVVECMKERDVKTGALTSFKTAAADLSGQTCFIVDDICDGGGTFAGTAKLLKDKGAATVVLVVSHGIFSKGTVISEVDAIYTTSSFRLVEGIQCMPVEQYLQ
;
A
#
# COMPACT_ATOMS: atom_id res chain seq x y z
N MET A 1 -15.78 14.08 -6.92
CA MET A 1 -16.47 12.83 -7.31
C MET A 1 -17.19 12.32 -6.08
N THR A 2 -18.48 12.02 -6.16
CA THR A 2 -19.25 11.45 -5.04
C THR A 2 -18.59 10.15 -4.58
N THR A 3 -18.39 9.99 -3.27
CA THR A 3 -17.62 8.90 -2.68
C THR A 3 -18.44 8.09 -1.69
N PHE A 4 -18.51 6.78 -1.93
CA PHE A 4 -18.79 5.77 -0.92
C PHE A 4 -17.49 5.40 -0.21
N ASN A 5 -17.31 5.91 1.01
CA ASN A 5 -16.10 5.65 1.78
C ASN A 5 -16.30 4.43 2.69
N LEU A 6 -15.86 3.26 2.23
CA LEU A 6 -15.93 2.01 3.01
C LEU A 6 -14.84 1.92 4.08
N ILE A 7 -13.80 2.76 4.00
CA ILE A 7 -12.74 2.84 5.01
C ILE A 7 -13.23 3.65 6.23
N ASN A 8 -13.88 4.77 5.97
CA ASN A 8 -14.50 5.63 6.98
C ASN A 8 -15.94 5.98 6.58
N PRO A 9 -16.94 5.16 6.95
CA PRO A 9 -18.33 5.36 6.58
C PRO A 9 -18.91 6.74 6.97
N ALA A 10 -18.40 7.34 8.05
CA ALA A 10 -18.83 8.67 8.51
C ALA A 10 -18.39 9.81 7.57
N GLN A 11 -17.42 9.55 6.69
CA GLN A 11 -16.92 10.48 5.67
C GLN A 11 -17.43 10.12 4.26
N SER A 12 -18.48 9.29 4.17
CA SER A 12 -19.12 8.98 2.90
C SER A 12 -20.06 10.11 2.47
N ASP A 13 -20.01 10.51 1.20
CA ASP A 13 -20.92 11.54 0.65
C ASP A 13 -22.37 11.03 0.59
N ILE A 14 -22.54 9.72 0.38
CA ILE A 14 -23.83 9.04 0.45
C ILE A 14 -23.84 8.17 1.72
N PRO A 15 -24.78 8.40 2.65
CA PRO A 15 -24.91 7.57 3.83
C PRO A 15 -25.20 6.11 3.50
N PHE A 16 -24.64 5.20 4.29
CA PHE A 16 -24.95 3.78 4.24
C PHE A 16 -24.73 3.16 5.62
N SER A 17 -25.34 1.99 5.85
CA SER A 17 -24.99 1.13 6.97
C SER A 17 -24.33 -0.14 6.48
N ALA A 18 -23.36 -0.64 7.23
CA ALA A 18 -22.72 -1.93 6.99
C ALA A 18 -22.76 -2.76 8.28
N MET A 19 -22.94 -4.07 8.13
CA MET A 19 -22.94 -5.02 9.23
C MET A 19 -22.42 -6.38 8.76
N VAL A 20 -22.13 -7.26 9.71
CA VAL A 20 -21.80 -8.67 9.45
C VAL A 20 -22.88 -9.52 10.13
N PHE A 21 -23.52 -10.41 9.38
CA PHE A 21 -24.50 -11.34 9.92
C PHE A 21 -23.84 -12.39 10.83
N PRO A 22 -24.60 -13.11 11.69
CA PRO A 22 -24.04 -14.13 12.59
C PRO A 22 -23.28 -15.28 11.90
N ASP A 23 -23.50 -15.51 10.61
CA ASP A 23 -22.79 -16.49 9.77
C ASP A 23 -21.49 -15.94 9.16
N GLY A 24 -21.16 -14.68 9.40
CA GLY A 24 -19.96 -14.01 8.89
C GLY A 24 -20.14 -13.26 7.57
N GLN A 25 -21.33 -13.29 6.95
CA GLN A 25 -21.58 -12.60 5.69
C GLN A 25 -21.63 -11.07 5.88
N PRO A 26 -20.88 -10.28 5.08
CA PRO A 26 -21.01 -8.83 5.10
C PRO A 26 -22.32 -8.39 4.42
N HIS A 27 -22.91 -7.29 4.90
CA HIS A 27 -24.11 -6.70 4.32
C HIS A 27 -24.00 -5.18 4.31
N VAL A 28 -24.60 -4.57 3.29
CA VAL A 28 -24.65 -3.11 3.13
C VAL A 28 -26.05 -2.67 2.75
N LYS A 29 -26.47 -1.53 3.32
CA LYS A 29 -27.69 -0.82 2.92
C LYS A 29 -27.34 0.63 2.62
N ILE A 30 -27.42 0.99 1.34
CA ILE A 30 -27.23 2.37 0.86
C ILE A 30 -28.49 3.18 1.13
N ASP A 31 -28.32 4.44 1.57
CA ASP A 31 -29.43 5.38 1.63
C ASP A 31 -29.89 5.77 0.21
N ALA A 32 -31.05 5.27 -0.19
CA ALA A 32 -31.60 5.50 -1.51
C ALA A 32 -31.93 6.99 -1.76
N ALA A 33 -32.34 7.72 -0.72
CA ALA A 33 -32.68 9.14 -0.83
C ALA A 33 -31.42 9.99 -1.06
N GLY A 34 -30.34 9.73 -0.31
CA GLY A 34 -29.04 10.36 -0.54
C GLY A 34 -28.46 10.03 -1.92
N ALA A 35 -28.51 8.76 -2.33
CA ALA A 35 -28.05 8.35 -3.66
C ALA A 35 -28.87 8.95 -4.81
N ALA A 36 -30.17 9.21 -4.62
CA ALA A 36 -31.01 9.85 -5.65
C ALA A 36 -30.56 11.28 -5.99
N GLN A 37 -29.81 11.95 -5.11
CA GLN A 37 -29.27 13.29 -5.35
C GLN A 37 -28.05 13.27 -6.30
N THR A 38 -27.45 12.11 -6.55
CA THR A 38 -26.34 11.96 -7.49
C THR A 38 -26.85 11.50 -8.85
N GLY A 39 -26.52 12.26 -9.90
CA GLY A 39 -26.89 11.91 -11.27
C GLY A 39 -26.30 10.56 -11.69
N ARG A 40 -27.07 9.74 -12.41
CA ARG A 40 -26.69 8.37 -12.79
C ARG A 40 -25.46 8.26 -13.68
N LYS A 41 -25.17 9.32 -14.44
CA LYS A 41 -23.98 9.44 -15.29
C LYS A 41 -22.80 10.11 -14.59
N ALA A 42 -23.01 10.68 -13.40
CA ALA A 42 -21.93 11.29 -12.65
C ALA A 42 -20.95 10.20 -12.19
N PRO A 43 -19.62 10.45 -12.26
CA PRO A 43 -18.65 9.50 -11.76
C PRO A 43 -18.80 9.36 -10.25
N LEU A 44 -18.74 8.13 -9.78
CA LEU A 44 -18.92 7.74 -8.39
C LEU A 44 -17.79 6.82 -7.96
N ARG A 45 -17.21 7.10 -6.79
CA ARG A 45 -16.07 6.39 -6.23
C ARG A 45 -16.53 5.46 -5.12
N ILE A 46 -16.11 4.20 -5.17
CA ILE A 46 -16.05 3.33 -4.00
C ILE A 46 -14.62 3.37 -3.49
N LEU A 47 -14.39 4.03 -2.36
CA LEU A 47 -13.09 4.03 -1.68
C LEU A 47 -13.09 2.90 -0.65
N THR A 48 -12.21 1.93 -0.82
CA THR A 48 -12.16 0.75 0.03
C THR A 48 -10.74 0.29 0.29
N ARG A 49 -10.62 -0.56 1.30
CA ARG A 49 -9.42 -1.31 1.62
C ARG A 49 -9.74 -2.78 1.50
N LEU A 50 -9.05 -3.51 0.63
CA LEU A 50 -9.28 -4.94 0.43
C LEU A 50 -8.29 -5.73 1.30
N ASN A 51 -8.49 -5.76 2.62
CA ASN A 51 -7.61 -6.53 3.52
C ASN A 51 -7.98 -8.01 3.55
N ASN A 52 -9.27 -8.32 3.40
CA ASN A 52 -9.80 -9.67 3.53
C ASN A 52 -10.98 -9.91 2.56
N ALA A 53 -11.50 -11.14 2.56
CA ALA A 53 -12.59 -11.55 1.69
C ALA A 53 -13.90 -10.78 1.93
N ASN A 54 -14.21 -10.40 3.17
CA ASN A 54 -15.42 -9.62 3.47
C ASN A 54 -15.33 -8.22 2.89
N ASP A 55 -14.16 -7.58 2.91
CA ASP A 55 -13.97 -6.26 2.29
C ASP A 55 -14.21 -6.32 0.77
N LEU A 56 -13.70 -7.37 0.13
CA LEU A 56 -13.89 -7.64 -1.30
C LEU A 56 -15.38 -7.84 -1.63
N LEU A 57 -16.06 -8.70 -0.86
CA LEU A 57 -17.49 -8.94 -1.04
C LEU A 57 -18.31 -7.67 -0.81
N LEU A 58 -18.00 -6.90 0.25
CA LEU A 58 -18.69 -5.66 0.56
C LEU A 58 -18.57 -4.64 -0.58
N ALA A 59 -17.37 -4.47 -1.15
CA ALA A 59 -17.17 -3.58 -2.31
C ALA A 59 -18.00 -4.02 -3.53
N LEU A 60 -18.11 -5.33 -3.77
CA LEU A 60 -18.95 -5.89 -4.84
C LEU A 60 -20.45 -5.75 -4.55
N PHE A 61 -20.89 -5.86 -3.29
CA PHE A 61 -22.29 -5.64 -2.91
C PHE A 61 -22.70 -4.18 -3.07
N VAL A 62 -21.81 -3.25 -2.73
CA VAL A 62 -22.01 -1.82 -3.02
C VAL A 62 -22.10 -1.61 -4.54
N LYS A 63 -21.17 -2.17 -5.31
CA LYS A 63 -21.21 -2.09 -6.78
C LYS A 63 -22.52 -2.63 -7.35
N ASN A 64 -22.94 -3.81 -6.92
CA ASN A 64 -24.18 -4.44 -7.37
C ASN A 64 -25.41 -3.61 -7.00
N THR A 65 -25.45 -3.05 -5.79
CA THR A 65 -26.54 -2.16 -5.37
C THR A 65 -26.60 -0.91 -6.26
N LEU A 66 -25.46 -0.30 -6.55
CA LEU A 66 -25.39 0.87 -7.43
C LEU A 66 -25.78 0.55 -8.89
N ASP A 67 -25.50 -0.67 -9.37
CA ASP A 67 -25.97 -1.13 -10.68
C ASP A 67 -27.50 -1.25 -10.73
N TYR A 68 -28.12 -1.81 -9.68
CA TYR A 68 -29.59 -1.83 -9.56
C TYR A 68 -30.20 -0.43 -9.48
N MET A 69 -29.45 0.54 -8.97
CA MET A 69 -29.84 1.96 -8.94
C MET A 69 -29.49 2.71 -10.24
N GLU A 70 -29.01 1.99 -11.27
CA GLU A 70 -28.71 2.48 -12.61
C GLU A 70 -27.53 3.47 -12.70
N PHE A 71 -26.58 3.43 -11.74
CA PHE A 71 -25.36 4.21 -11.87
C PHE A 71 -24.44 3.65 -12.95
N GLU A 72 -24.05 4.48 -13.91
CA GLU A 72 -23.29 4.05 -15.09
C GLU A 72 -21.77 4.11 -14.87
N HIS A 73 -21.29 5.02 -14.00
CA HIS A 73 -19.86 5.31 -13.85
C HIS A 73 -19.37 5.09 -12.43
N ILE A 74 -19.05 3.84 -12.11
CA ILE A 74 -18.56 3.45 -10.79
C ILE A 74 -17.08 3.09 -10.88
N GLU A 75 -16.23 3.86 -10.21
CA GLU A 75 -14.79 3.63 -10.05
C GLU A 75 -14.51 3.00 -8.68
N LEU A 76 -13.55 2.06 -8.63
CA LEU A 76 -13.08 1.46 -7.38
C LEU A 76 -11.70 2.01 -7.04
N HIS A 77 -11.54 2.61 -5.87
CA HIS A 77 -10.26 3.09 -5.37
C HIS A 77 -9.86 2.20 -4.20
N VAL A 78 -8.78 1.44 -4.38
CA VAL A 78 -8.30 0.42 -3.46
C VAL A 78 -7.05 0.93 -2.76
N SER A 79 -7.12 1.11 -1.44
CA SER A 79 -5.98 1.56 -0.65
C SER A 79 -4.96 0.46 -0.38
N TYR A 80 -5.40 -0.79 -0.28
CA TYR A 80 -4.56 -1.97 -0.12
C TYR A 80 -5.23 -3.15 -0.82
N LEU A 81 -4.46 -3.93 -1.56
CA LEU A 81 -4.94 -5.07 -2.35
C LEU A 81 -4.52 -6.40 -1.71
N MET A 82 -5.51 -7.17 -1.22
CA MET A 82 -5.26 -8.53 -0.74
C MET A 82 -4.66 -9.43 -1.85
N ALA A 83 -3.96 -10.48 -1.42
CA ALA A 83 -3.28 -11.45 -2.29
C ALA A 83 -2.16 -10.88 -3.18
N ALA A 84 -1.86 -9.57 -3.13
CA ALA A 84 -0.84 -8.94 -3.98
C ALA A 84 0.58 -9.52 -3.82
N ARG A 85 0.89 -10.14 -2.67
CA ARG A 85 2.17 -10.82 -2.41
C ARG A 85 2.33 -12.16 -3.16
N MET A 86 1.23 -12.78 -3.58
CA MET A 86 1.24 -14.04 -4.35
C MET A 86 0.88 -13.73 -5.82
N ASP A 87 1.81 -13.05 -6.48
CA ASP A 87 1.68 -12.55 -7.86
C ASP A 87 2.25 -13.52 -8.93
N ARG A 88 2.69 -14.71 -8.50
CA ARG A 88 3.09 -15.87 -9.31
C ARG A 88 3.09 -17.12 -8.44
N VAL A 89 3.13 -18.30 -9.06
CA VAL A 89 3.34 -19.57 -8.37
C VAL A 89 4.84 -19.75 -8.17
N MET A 90 5.31 -19.90 -6.92
CA MET A 90 6.73 -20.08 -6.61
C MET A 90 7.08 -21.56 -6.43
N LEU A 91 6.19 -22.32 -5.79
CA LEU A 91 6.34 -23.76 -5.56
C LEU A 91 5.10 -24.53 -6.04
N ASP A 92 5.31 -25.79 -6.41
CA ASP A 92 4.22 -26.69 -6.81
C ASP A 92 3.19 -26.83 -5.67
N GLY A 93 1.90 -26.70 -6.03
CA GLY A 93 0.78 -26.77 -5.09
C GLY A 93 0.36 -25.42 -4.48
N GLU A 94 1.10 -24.34 -4.71
CA GLU A 94 0.69 -23.00 -4.27
C GLU A 94 -0.31 -22.32 -5.22
N PRO A 95 -1.28 -21.54 -4.69
CA PRO A 95 -2.20 -20.79 -5.53
C PRO A 95 -1.57 -19.51 -6.07
N PHE A 96 -1.92 -19.17 -7.32
CA PHE A 96 -1.75 -17.81 -7.83
C PHE A 96 -2.89 -16.92 -7.32
N SER A 97 -2.88 -16.61 -6.03
CA SER A 97 -4.00 -15.94 -5.35
C SER A 97 -4.37 -14.59 -5.96
N LEU A 98 -3.39 -13.78 -6.40
CA LEU A 98 -3.68 -12.49 -7.05
C LEU A 98 -4.52 -12.68 -8.32
N LYS A 99 -4.30 -13.75 -9.10
CA LYS A 99 -5.10 -14.04 -10.31
C LYS A 99 -6.55 -14.37 -9.97
N VAL A 100 -6.79 -15.06 -8.85
CA VAL A 100 -8.16 -15.34 -8.38
C VAL A 100 -8.87 -14.06 -7.96
N VAL A 101 -8.21 -13.22 -7.14
CA VAL A 101 -8.76 -11.92 -6.71
C VAL A 101 -9.01 -11.00 -7.91
N ALA A 102 -8.09 -10.95 -8.87
CA ALA A 102 -8.25 -10.18 -10.09
C ALA A 102 -9.47 -10.63 -10.92
N ALA A 103 -9.66 -11.94 -11.09
CA ALA A 103 -10.83 -12.46 -11.81
C ALA A 103 -12.16 -12.06 -11.14
N ILE A 104 -12.21 -12.07 -9.80
CA ILE A 104 -13.38 -11.62 -9.03
C ILE A 104 -13.63 -10.12 -9.24
N LEU A 105 -12.59 -9.29 -9.16
CA LEU A 105 -12.69 -7.84 -9.40
C LEU A 105 -13.12 -7.52 -10.83
N ASN A 106 -12.60 -8.24 -11.82
CA ASN A 106 -12.99 -8.08 -13.23
C ASN A 106 -14.47 -8.43 -13.44
N GLY A 107 -14.96 -9.47 -12.76
CA GLY A 107 -16.39 -9.82 -12.72
C GLY A 107 -17.27 -8.72 -12.13
N GLY A 108 -16.74 -7.85 -11.27
CA GLY A 108 -17.45 -6.68 -10.73
C GLY A 108 -17.66 -5.54 -11.73
N GLY A 109 -16.95 -5.55 -12.87
CA GLY A 109 -17.26 -4.67 -14.01
C GLY A 109 -17.01 -3.16 -13.80
N PHE A 110 -16.25 -2.75 -12.79
CA PHE A 110 -15.92 -1.34 -12.48
C PHE A 110 -15.39 -0.57 -13.68
N LYS A 111 -15.82 0.70 -13.87
CA LYS A 111 -15.37 1.51 -15.02
C LYS A 111 -13.88 1.82 -14.99
N LYS A 112 -13.32 1.96 -13.79
CA LYS A 112 -11.90 2.16 -13.54
C LYS A 112 -11.56 1.60 -12.16
N ILE A 113 -10.35 1.09 -12.00
CA ILE A 113 -9.83 0.68 -10.70
C ILE A 113 -8.50 1.41 -10.43
N LYS A 114 -8.42 2.21 -9.37
CA LYS A 114 -7.16 2.79 -8.88
C LYS A 114 -6.66 1.94 -7.72
N ILE A 115 -5.38 1.58 -7.72
CA ILE A 115 -4.78 0.76 -6.65
C ILE A 115 -3.58 1.52 -6.11
N PHE A 116 -3.60 1.86 -4.83
CA PHE A 116 -2.46 2.51 -4.19
C PHE A 116 -1.31 1.53 -3.99
N ASP A 117 -0.15 1.92 -4.52
CA ASP A 117 1.15 1.27 -4.44
C ASP A 117 1.12 -0.27 -4.49
N PRO A 118 0.53 -0.89 -5.53
CA PRO A 118 0.41 -2.35 -5.61
C PRO A 118 1.78 -3.01 -5.49
N HIS A 119 1.82 -4.17 -4.84
CA HIS A 119 3.05 -4.94 -4.58
C HIS A 119 3.86 -5.17 -5.86
N SER A 120 3.17 -5.48 -6.96
CA SER A 120 3.79 -5.60 -8.27
C SER A 120 2.88 -5.15 -9.41
N GLU A 121 3.50 -4.83 -10.55
CA GLU A 121 2.84 -4.45 -11.81
C GLU A 121 1.93 -5.56 -12.36
N VAL A 122 2.08 -6.80 -11.88
CA VAL A 122 1.19 -7.93 -12.21
C VAL A 122 -0.26 -7.62 -11.83
N SER A 123 -0.47 -6.88 -10.73
CA SER A 123 -1.81 -6.46 -10.29
C SER A 123 -2.54 -5.70 -11.41
N THR A 124 -1.87 -4.72 -12.02
CA THR A 124 -2.45 -3.92 -13.10
C THR A 124 -2.51 -4.63 -14.44
N ALA A 125 -1.71 -5.68 -14.63
CA ALA A 125 -1.76 -6.51 -15.83
C ALA A 125 -2.94 -7.50 -15.81
N LEU A 126 -3.34 -7.97 -14.62
CA LEU A 126 -4.44 -8.92 -14.44
C LEU A 126 -5.81 -8.26 -14.27
N ILE A 127 -5.85 -7.07 -13.67
CA ILE A 127 -7.09 -6.37 -13.34
C ILE A 127 -7.47 -5.42 -14.48
N ASP A 128 -8.66 -5.60 -15.04
CA ASP A 128 -9.15 -4.81 -16.15
C ASP A 128 -9.33 -3.33 -15.77
N ARG A 129 -8.91 -2.43 -16.69
CA ARG A 129 -9.09 -0.97 -16.54
C ARG A 129 -8.49 -0.43 -15.23
N SER A 130 -7.41 -1.04 -14.77
CA SER A 130 -6.76 -0.68 -13.51
C SER A 130 -5.51 0.18 -13.71
N TYR A 131 -5.22 1.02 -12.72
CA TYR A 131 -4.09 1.93 -12.71
C TYR A 131 -3.43 1.93 -11.33
N ALA A 132 -2.10 1.78 -11.32
CA ALA A 132 -1.32 1.91 -10.10
C ALA A 132 -1.17 3.40 -9.76
N VAL A 133 -1.52 3.76 -8.53
CA VAL A 133 -1.20 5.04 -7.92
C VAL A 133 0.13 4.87 -7.20
N THR A 134 1.18 5.49 -7.70
CA THR A 134 2.54 5.37 -7.15
C THR A 134 2.65 6.01 -5.77
N ASN A 135 3.59 5.54 -4.96
CA ASN A 135 3.91 6.14 -3.66
C ASN A 135 4.80 7.40 -3.72
N HIS A 136 5.08 7.96 -4.91
CA HIS A 136 6.02 9.09 -5.06
C HIS A 136 5.63 10.31 -4.22
N ALA A 137 4.35 10.70 -4.26
CA ALA A 137 3.83 11.81 -3.46
C ALA A 137 3.93 11.52 -1.96
N PHE A 138 3.67 10.28 -1.55
CA PHE A 138 3.86 9.87 -0.16
C PHE A 138 5.32 9.98 0.28
N VAL A 139 6.26 9.51 -0.53
CA VAL A 139 7.70 9.63 -0.22
C VAL A 139 8.12 11.10 -0.15
N GLN A 140 7.63 11.94 -1.06
CA GLN A 140 7.89 13.39 -1.01
C GLN A 140 7.39 14.02 0.29
N ASP A 141 6.14 13.76 0.68
CA ASP A 141 5.57 14.28 1.93
C ASP A 141 6.36 13.83 3.16
N VAL A 142 6.86 12.59 3.15
CA VAL A 142 7.72 12.06 4.23
C VAL A 142 9.04 12.80 4.31
N LEU A 143 9.69 13.05 3.17
CA LEU A 143 10.94 13.82 3.13
C LEU A 143 10.71 15.26 3.62
N ASP A 144 9.63 15.90 3.18
CA ASP A 144 9.28 17.26 3.58
C ASP A 144 8.97 17.35 5.08
N ASP A 145 8.14 16.43 5.60
CA ASP A 145 7.84 16.35 7.02
C ASP A 145 9.10 16.12 7.86
N TYR A 146 9.94 15.15 7.48
CA TYR A 146 11.17 14.84 8.19
C TYR A 146 12.14 16.03 8.20
N PHE A 147 12.42 16.64 7.04
CA PHE A 147 13.36 17.75 6.96
C PHE A 147 12.82 19.04 7.58
N SER A 148 11.50 19.23 7.64
CA SER A 148 10.91 20.34 8.39
C SER A 148 11.18 20.24 9.90
N LYS A 149 11.23 19.01 10.44
CA LYS A 149 11.44 18.73 11.87
C LYS A 149 12.91 18.65 12.27
N HIS A 150 13.76 18.14 11.38
CA HIS A 150 15.15 17.81 11.69
C HIS A 150 16.18 18.67 10.96
N GLY A 151 15.75 19.51 10.01
CA GLY A 151 16.64 20.22 9.10
C GLY A 151 17.17 19.30 7.99
N LYS A 152 17.54 19.91 6.85
CA LYS A 152 18.02 19.15 5.69
C LYS A 152 19.46 18.67 5.90
N THR A 153 19.66 17.35 5.79
CA THR A 153 20.96 16.68 5.88
C THR A 153 21.29 15.99 4.55
N PRO A 154 22.55 15.59 4.30
CA PRO A 154 22.86 14.63 3.26
C PRO A 154 22.04 13.36 3.46
N PHE A 155 21.42 12.85 2.39
CA PHE A 155 20.55 11.69 2.49
C PHE A 155 20.62 10.81 1.25
N CYS A 156 20.17 9.56 1.40
CA CYS A 156 19.99 8.62 0.31
C CYS A 156 18.64 7.90 0.43
N LEU A 157 18.11 7.47 -0.71
CA LEU A 157 17.04 6.47 -0.75
C LEU A 157 17.67 5.08 -0.73
N VAL A 158 17.08 4.15 0.01
CA VAL A 158 17.61 2.79 0.15
C VAL A 158 16.59 1.76 -0.33
N SER A 159 17.04 0.89 -1.24
CA SER A 159 16.31 -0.33 -1.59
C SER A 159 16.66 -1.44 -0.61
N PRO A 160 15.69 -2.05 0.10
CA PRO A 160 15.97 -3.08 1.11
C PRO A 160 16.39 -4.43 0.50
N ASP A 161 15.99 -4.71 -0.75
CA ASP A 161 16.32 -5.92 -1.49
C ASP A 161 16.15 -5.76 -3.01
N ALA A 162 16.52 -6.80 -3.76
CA ALA A 162 16.47 -6.80 -5.22
C ALA A 162 15.06 -6.60 -5.81
N GLY A 163 14.00 -7.02 -5.11
CA GLY A 163 12.63 -6.88 -5.56
C GLY A 163 12.14 -5.42 -5.54
N ALA A 164 12.68 -4.63 -4.63
CA ALA A 164 12.35 -3.21 -4.47
C ALA A 164 13.18 -2.27 -5.40
N LEU A 165 14.20 -2.77 -6.11
CA LEU A 165 15.10 -1.95 -6.92
C LEU A 165 14.37 -1.14 -8.00
N LYS A 166 13.48 -1.79 -8.76
CA LYS A 166 12.72 -1.09 -9.80
C LYS A 166 11.86 0.04 -9.21
N LYS A 167 11.32 -0.16 -8.01
CA LYS A 167 10.49 0.83 -7.33
C LYS A 167 11.32 2.00 -6.84
N ILE A 168 12.45 1.76 -6.17
CA ILE A 168 13.28 2.84 -5.62
C ILE A 168 13.79 3.77 -6.73
N HIS A 169 14.18 3.21 -7.88
CA HIS A 169 14.69 4.01 -9.00
C HIS A 169 13.60 4.87 -9.65
N LYS A 170 12.35 4.40 -9.69
CA LYS A 170 11.21 5.22 -10.13
C LYS A 170 10.92 6.37 -9.16
N VAL A 171 11.00 6.12 -7.85
CA VAL A 171 10.87 7.15 -6.82
C VAL A 171 11.99 8.18 -6.97
N ALA A 172 13.24 7.73 -7.04
CA ALA A 172 14.43 8.57 -7.21
C ALA A 172 14.33 9.45 -8.46
N GLN A 173 13.93 8.87 -9.60
CA GLN A 173 13.71 9.60 -10.84
C GLN A 173 12.61 10.65 -10.71
N ALA A 174 11.46 10.29 -10.13
CA ALA A 174 10.32 11.18 -9.99
C ALA A 174 10.60 12.37 -9.05
N LEU A 175 11.39 12.14 -8.00
CA LEU A 175 11.76 13.15 -7.01
C LEU A 175 13.10 13.82 -7.28
N GLN A 176 13.76 13.49 -8.41
CA GLN A 176 15.07 14.01 -8.79
C GLN A 176 16.16 13.81 -7.72
N ILE A 177 16.16 12.63 -7.08
CA ILE A 177 17.15 12.22 -6.08
C ILE A 177 18.17 11.30 -6.74
N GLU A 178 19.43 11.70 -6.77
CA GLU A 178 20.49 10.92 -7.42
C GLU A 178 21.07 9.82 -6.53
N ASN A 179 21.03 10.02 -5.21
CA ASN A 179 21.70 9.15 -4.25
C ASN A 179 20.79 7.97 -3.83
N VAL A 180 21.00 6.83 -4.48
CA VAL A 180 20.30 5.57 -4.19
C VAL A 180 21.30 4.51 -3.73
N VAL A 181 21.03 3.91 -2.57
CA VAL A 181 21.78 2.78 -2.02
C VAL A 181 21.01 1.49 -2.23
N GLU A 182 21.66 0.52 -2.85
CA GLU A 182 21.08 -0.79 -3.12
C GLU A 182 21.56 -1.81 -2.09
N CYS A 183 20.62 -2.46 -1.41
CA CYS A 183 20.90 -3.58 -0.51
C CYS A 183 20.39 -4.88 -1.13
N MET A 184 21.09 -5.97 -0.83
CA MET A 184 20.70 -7.33 -1.15
C MET A 184 20.55 -8.13 0.13
N LYS A 185 19.58 -9.03 0.15
CA LYS A 185 19.39 -10.01 1.22
C LYS A 185 19.44 -11.42 0.65
N GLU A 186 20.10 -12.30 1.36
CA GLU A 186 20.07 -13.74 1.09
C GLU A 186 19.16 -14.43 2.09
N ARG A 187 18.48 -15.48 1.64
CA ARG A 187 17.61 -16.31 2.47
C ARG A 187 17.96 -17.77 2.29
N ASP A 188 17.89 -18.52 3.36
CA ASP A 188 17.91 -19.96 3.31
C ASP A 188 16.61 -20.44 2.65
N VAL A 189 16.72 -21.17 1.53
CA VAL A 189 15.58 -21.58 0.71
C VAL A 189 14.67 -22.58 1.42
N LYS A 190 15.19 -23.35 2.39
CA LYS A 190 14.44 -24.40 3.10
C LYS A 190 13.70 -23.87 4.32
N THR A 191 14.29 -22.91 5.02
CA THR A 191 13.76 -22.38 6.29
C THR A 191 13.15 -20.99 6.15
N GLY A 192 13.45 -20.28 5.07
CA GLY A 192 13.04 -18.89 4.85
C GLY A 192 13.81 -17.87 5.71
N ALA A 193 14.78 -18.32 6.51
CA ALA A 193 15.57 -17.46 7.39
C ALA A 193 16.49 -16.52 6.60
N LEU A 194 16.65 -15.28 7.08
CA LEU A 194 17.57 -14.30 6.51
C LEU A 194 19.01 -14.67 6.89
N THR A 195 19.88 -14.85 5.90
CA THR A 195 21.25 -15.37 6.12
C THR A 195 22.33 -14.30 5.97
N SER A 196 22.17 -13.33 5.07
CA SER A 196 23.12 -12.24 4.90
C SER A 196 22.47 -10.99 4.31
N PHE A 197 23.07 -9.83 4.59
CA PHE A 197 22.73 -8.53 4.00
C PHE A 197 23.99 -7.90 3.43
N LYS A 198 23.92 -7.36 2.20
CA LYS A 198 25.07 -6.80 1.47
C LYS A 198 24.68 -5.48 0.80
N THR A 199 25.63 -4.56 0.70
CA THR A 199 25.52 -3.33 -0.09
C THR A 199 26.89 -2.97 -0.67
N ALA A 200 26.90 -2.36 -1.85
CA ALA A 200 28.11 -1.82 -2.46
C ALA A 200 28.53 -0.47 -1.87
N ALA A 201 27.66 0.18 -1.08
CA ALA A 201 27.98 1.44 -0.42
C ALA A 201 29.20 1.28 0.50
N ALA A 202 30.20 2.13 0.30
CA ALA A 202 31.45 2.11 1.05
C ALA A 202 31.31 2.83 2.40
N ASP A 203 30.75 4.04 2.39
CA ASP A 203 30.63 4.92 3.54
C ASP A 203 29.30 5.71 3.50
N LEU A 204 28.54 5.65 4.59
CA LEU A 204 27.28 6.36 4.80
C LEU A 204 27.36 7.36 5.96
N SER A 205 28.59 7.69 6.40
CA SER A 205 28.85 8.62 7.50
C SER A 205 28.12 9.95 7.33
N GLY A 206 27.33 10.30 8.35
CA GLY A 206 26.58 11.56 8.38
C GLY A 206 25.32 11.60 7.49
N GLN A 207 24.99 10.52 6.78
CA GLN A 207 23.81 10.47 5.92
C GLN A 207 22.57 9.97 6.66
N THR A 208 21.42 10.56 6.34
CA THR A 208 20.11 9.97 6.64
C THR A 208 19.71 9.00 5.53
N CYS A 209 19.46 7.74 5.90
CA CYS A 209 19.11 6.68 4.96
C CYS A 209 17.60 6.41 5.03
N PHE A 210 16.87 6.70 3.95
CA PHE A 210 15.44 6.43 3.84
C PHE A 210 15.21 5.10 3.14
N ILE A 211 14.93 4.03 3.90
CA ILE A 211 14.53 2.74 3.34
C ILE A 211 13.09 2.87 2.84
N VAL A 212 12.86 2.70 1.54
CA VAL A 212 11.52 2.81 0.95
C VAL A 212 11.07 1.46 0.41
N ASP A 213 9.88 1.01 0.82
CA ASP A 213 9.28 -0.23 0.33
C ASP A 213 7.74 -0.15 0.30
N ASP A 214 7.10 -1.18 -0.24
CA ASP A 214 5.64 -1.24 -0.33
C ASP A 214 4.99 -1.72 0.98
N ILE A 215 5.47 -2.83 1.55
CA ILE A 215 4.83 -3.51 2.68
C ILE A 215 5.83 -3.76 3.80
N CYS A 216 5.46 -3.39 5.03
CA CYS A 216 6.11 -3.94 6.23
C CYS A 216 5.18 -4.87 6.99
N ASP A 217 5.48 -6.17 6.95
CA ASP A 217 4.82 -7.21 7.73
C ASP A 217 5.49 -7.38 9.11
N GLY A 218 6.49 -8.27 9.22
CA GLY A 218 7.17 -8.55 10.49
C GLY A 218 8.44 -7.75 10.76
N GLY A 219 8.84 -6.82 9.89
CA GLY A 219 10.00 -5.94 10.10
C GLY A 219 11.41 -6.54 9.91
N GLY A 220 11.55 -7.87 9.83
CA GLY A 220 12.86 -8.54 9.84
C GLY A 220 13.81 -8.16 8.69
N THR A 221 13.29 -7.94 7.47
CA THR A 221 14.10 -7.42 6.36
C THR A 221 14.69 -6.05 6.73
N PHE A 222 13.87 -5.15 7.24
CA PHE A 222 14.27 -3.77 7.53
C PHE A 222 15.21 -3.68 8.72
N ALA A 223 15.05 -4.52 9.75
CA ALA A 223 16.01 -4.59 10.86
C ALA A 223 17.42 -4.98 10.38
N GLY A 224 17.53 -5.98 9.49
CA GLY A 224 18.81 -6.39 8.94
C GLY A 224 19.42 -5.34 8.01
N THR A 225 18.60 -4.72 7.15
CA THR A 225 19.04 -3.61 6.29
C THR A 225 19.48 -2.40 7.12
N ALA A 226 18.71 -2.01 8.13
CA ALA A 226 19.04 -0.90 9.02
C ALA A 226 20.35 -1.13 9.77
N LYS A 227 20.55 -2.34 10.30
CA LYS A 227 21.83 -2.74 10.90
C LYS A 227 22.99 -2.60 9.93
N LEU A 228 22.85 -3.09 8.70
CA LEU A 228 23.89 -2.96 7.67
C LEU A 228 24.22 -1.48 7.38
N LEU A 229 23.22 -0.61 7.31
CA LEU A 229 23.41 0.82 7.07
C LEU A 229 24.13 1.49 8.25
N LYS A 230 23.75 1.17 9.49
CA LYS A 230 24.40 1.66 10.72
C LYS A 230 25.86 1.18 10.79
N ASP A 231 26.12 -0.08 10.47
CA ASP A 231 27.49 -0.65 10.40
C ASP A 231 28.34 0.03 9.30
N LYS A 232 27.70 0.68 8.30
CA LYS A 232 28.33 1.51 7.25
C LYS A 232 28.43 3.00 7.60
N GLY A 233 28.05 3.40 8.82
CA GLY A 233 28.18 4.76 9.33
C GLY A 233 26.93 5.64 9.17
N ALA A 234 25.80 5.10 8.71
CA ALA A 234 24.57 5.88 8.59
C ALA A 234 24.21 6.57 9.92
N ALA A 235 24.00 7.89 9.89
CA ALA A 235 23.66 8.65 11.09
C ALA A 235 22.24 8.31 11.54
N THR A 236 21.31 8.28 10.59
CA THR A 236 19.89 7.98 10.84
C THR A 236 19.36 7.05 9.78
N VAL A 237 18.52 6.10 10.18
CA VAL A 237 17.80 5.18 9.30
C VAL A 237 16.31 5.37 9.51
N VAL A 238 15.61 5.78 8.46
CA VAL A 238 14.17 6.01 8.45
C VAL A 238 13.51 4.96 7.55
N LEU A 239 12.50 4.27 8.05
CA LEU A 239 11.69 3.35 7.26
C LEU A 239 10.45 4.05 6.72
N VAL A 240 10.24 3.95 5.41
CA VAL A 240 9.10 4.52 4.69
C VAL A 240 8.39 3.40 3.95
N VAL A 241 7.19 3.03 4.40
CA VAL A 241 6.42 1.92 3.79
C VAL A 241 5.00 2.34 3.49
N SER A 242 4.53 2.06 2.28
CA SER A 242 3.16 2.41 1.89
C SER A 242 2.13 1.70 2.78
N HIS A 243 2.34 0.42 3.06
CA HIS A 243 1.40 -0.49 3.72
C HIS A 243 2.01 -1.10 4.98
N GLY A 244 1.83 -0.41 6.11
CA GLY A 244 2.26 -0.87 7.43
C GLY A 244 1.36 -1.96 8.04
N ILE A 245 1.66 -3.23 7.80
CA ILE A 245 0.97 -4.38 8.44
C ILE A 245 1.49 -4.61 9.85
N PHE A 246 2.79 -4.43 10.10
CA PHE A 246 3.45 -4.48 11.42
C PHE A 246 2.93 -5.61 12.33
N SER A 247 2.92 -6.85 11.83
CA SER A 247 2.40 -8.02 12.55
C SER A 247 3.19 -8.37 13.81
N LYS A 248 4.44 -7.88 13.91
CA LYS A 248 5.33 -8.03 15.07
C LYS A 248 5.55 -6.73 15.84
N GLY A 249 4.71 -5.72 15.62
CA GLY A 249 4.84 -4.39 16.21
C GLY A 249 5.64 -3.42 15.34
N THR A 250 5.67 -2.17 15.80
CA THR A 250 6.27 -1.02 15.09
C THR A 250 7.70 -0.70 15.55
N VAL A 251 8.21 -1.41 16.56
CA VAL A 251 9.62 -1.26 17.00
C VAL A 251 10.48 -2.20 16.16
N ILE A 252 11.30 -1.63 15.29
CA ILE A 252 12.22 -2.37 14.41
C ILE A 252 13.64 -1.99 14.80
N SER A 253 14.49 -2.99 15.09
CA SER A 253 15.87 -2.78 15.52
C SER A 253 16.64 -1.90 14.52
N GLU A 254 17.45 -0.97 15.03
CA GLU A 254 18.29 -0.04 14.24
C GLU A 254 17.54 0.95 13.33
N VAL A 255 16.20 0.94 13.34
CA VAL A 255 15.37 1.94 12.65
C VAL A 255 15.00 3.04 13.63
N ASP A 256 15.35 4.29 13.30
CA ASP A 256 15.17 5.45 14.18
C ASP A 256 13.78 6.08 14.07
N ALA A 257 13.15 6.00 12.89
CA ALA A 257 11.81 6.52 12.64
C ALA A 257 11.07 5.70 11.58
N ILE A 258 9.74 5.65 11.67
CA ILE A 258 8.88 4.94 10.72
C ILE A 258 7.77 5.87 10.22
N TYR A 259 7.62 5.89 8.90
CA TYR A 259 6.52 6.50 8.18
C TYR A 259 5.72 5.43 7.44
N THR A 260 4.40 5.50 7.58
CA THR A 260 3.45 4.67 6.83
C THR A 260 2.26 5.49 6.38
N THR A 261 1.41 4.93 5.52
CA THR A 261 0.07 5.46 5.29
C THR A 261 -1.00 4.65 6.06
N SER A 262 -2.22 5.20 6.15
CA SER A 262 -3.42 4.51 6.65
C SER A 262 -3.99 3.47 5.67
N SER A 263 -3.27 3.16 4.60
CA SER A 263 -3.70 2.30 3.50
C SER A 263 -4.17 0.92 3.94
N PHE A 264 -3.46 0.28 4.89
CA PHE A 264 -3.79 -1.02 5.46
C PHE A 264 -4.55 -0.92 6.80
N ARG A 265 -4.17 0.03 7.66
CA ARG A 265 -4.88 0.42 8.89
C ARG A 265 -4.29 1.72 9.43
N LEU A 266 -4.99 2.39 10.34
CA LEU A 266 -4.37 3.42 11.16
C LEU A 266 -3.33 2.77 12.08
N VAL A 267 -2.12 3.30 12.13
CA VAL A 267 -1.05 2.81 13.00
C VAL A 267 -0.68 3.90 13.98
N GLU A 268 -0.92 3.66 15.26
CA GLU A 268 -0.60 4.59 16.34
C GLU A 268 0.88 4.48 16.75
N GLY A 269 1.41 5.55 17.35
CA GLY A 269 2.78 5.59 17.88
C GLY A 269 3.89 5.78 16.84
N ILE A 270 3.56 5.90 15.56
CA ILE A 270 4.48 6.24 14.47
C ILE A 270 3.85 7.30 13.55
N GLN A 271 4.59 7.79 12.56
CA GLN A 271 4.05 8.75 11.59
C GLN A 271 3.17 8.00 10.58
N CYS A 272 1.85 8.21 10.67
CA CYS A 272 0.87 7.57 9.79
C CYS A 272 0.08 8.63 9.01
N MET A 273 0.33 8.73 7.70
CA MET A 273 -0.31 9.70 6.82
C MET A 273 -1.63 9.16 6.24
N PRO A 274 -2.71 9.97 6.12
CA PRO A 274 -3.97 9.52 5.54
C PRO A 274 -3.79 9.12 4.07
N VAL A 275 -4.14 7.88 3.70
CA VAL A 275 -4.01 7.39 2.31
C VAL A 275 -4.91 8.12 1.33
N GLU A 276 -6.01 8.70 1.82
CA GLU A 276 -7.04 9.37 1.04
C GLU A 276 -6.49 10.53 0.21
N GLN A 277 -5.42 11.19 0.67
CA GLN A 277 -4.76 12.28 -0.05
C GLN A 277 -4.00 11.81 -1.29
N TYR A 278 -3.58 10.53 -1.33
CA TYR A 278 -2.88 9.94 -2.46
C TYR A 278 -3.83 9.27 -3.45
N LEU A 279 -5.06 8.96 -3.04
CA LEU A 279 -6.07 8.22 -3.82
C LEU A 279 -7.18 9.10 -4.43
N GLN A 280 -6.92 10.39 -4.60
CA GLN A 280 -7.85 11.32 -5.25
C GLN A 280 -7.97 11.04 -6.76
#